data_AF-A0A7Y2A6H5-F1
#
_entry.id   AF-A0A7Y2A6H5-F1
#
_cell.length_a   1.000
_cell.length_b   1.000
_cell.length_c   1.000
_cell.angle_alpha   90.00
_cell.angle_beta   90.00
_cell.angle_gamma   90.00
#
_symmetry.space_group_name_H-M   'P 1'
#
loop_
_entity.id
_entity.type
_entity.pdbx_description
1 polymer ?
#
loop_
_entity_poly.entity_id
_entity_poly.type
_entity_poly.pdbx_seq_one_letter_code
_entity_poly.pdbx_strand_id
1 'polypeptide(L)'
;MKRSILLLVCVLFFTSVHAQSEADEFWDRLQSLCGKSYEGVLELPAEDEQFGGKILKMHVRSCDSLTIKIPFAVGEDLSRTWVLTNTDDRISLAHDHRHSDGTSDAIT
;
A
#
# COMPACT_ATOMS: atom_id res chain seq x y z
N MET A 1 -46.98 47.27 5.00
CA MET A 1 -45.52 47.37 5.20
C MET A 1 -45.04 46.12 5.95
N LYS A 2 -44.70 45.05 5.21
CA LYS A 2 -44.24 43.77 5.80
C LYS A 2 -42.71 43.79 5.80
N ARG A 3 -42.10 43.97 6.98
CA ARG A 3 -40.64 43.92 7.16
C ARG A 3 -40.21 42.46 7.13
N SER A 4 -39.70 42.01 5.97
CA SER A 4 -39.08 40.70 5.84
C SER A 4 -37.69 40.76 6.49
N ILE A 5 -37.56 40.20 7.68
CA ILE A 5 -36.26 40.03 8.36
C ILE A 5 -35.59 38.82 7.70
N LEU A 6 -34.63 39.07 6.82
CA LEU A 6 -33.78 38.06 6.23
C LEU A 6 -32.79 37.61 7.31
N LEU A 7 -33.07 36.48 7.97
CA LEU A 7 -32.16 35.80 8.88
C LEU A 7 -31.00 35.21 8.07
N LEU A 8 -29.89 35.96 7.97
CA LEU A 8 -28.62 35.47 7.45
C LEU A 8 -28.00 34.53 8.49
N VAL A 9 -28.32 33.23 8.40
CA VAL A 9 -27.64 32.18 9.18
C VAL A 9 -26.29 31.93 8.52
N CYS A 10 -25.25 32.59 9.02
CA CYS A 10 -23.86 32.31 8.65
C CYS A 10 -23.43 31.03 9.36
N VAL A 11 -23.61 29.88 8.70
CA VAL A 11 -23.06 28.59 9.16
C VAL A 11 -21.56 28.64 8.93
N LEU A 12 -20.79 28.95 9.99
CA LEU A 12 -19.35 28.75 10.02
C LEU A 12 -19.07 27.25 10.00
N PHE A 13 -18.89 26.68 8.81
CA PHE A 13 -18.32 25.35 8.64
C PHE A 13 -16.87 25.40 9.12
N PHE A 14 -16.63 25.02 10.38
CA PHE A 14 -15.29 24.69 10.85
C PHE A 14 -14.86 23.38 10.17
N THR A 15 -14.26 23.49 8.98
CA THR A 15 -13.51 22.39 8.39
C THR A 15 -12.23 22.23 9.18
N SER A 16 -12.14 21.18 9.99
CA SER A 16 -10.90 20.77 10.62
C SER A 16 -9.90 20.41 9.52
N VAL A 17 -8.93 21.27 9.26
CA VAL A 17 -7.77 20.92 8.42
C VAL A 17 -6.93 19.97 9.26
N HIS A 18 -7.03 18.67 9.02
CA HIS A 18 -6.05 17.72 9.54
C HIS A 18 -4.73 18.00 8.82
N ALA A 19 -3.66 18.26 9.58
CA ALA A 19 -2.33 18.33 9.01
C ALA A 19 -1.97 16.94 8.50
N GLN A 20 -1.75 16.81 7.18
CA GLN A 20 -1.31 15.56 6.56
C GLN A 20 0.08 15.21 7.10
N SER A 21 0.24 14.02 7.67
CA SER A 21 1.53 13.53 8.14
C SER A 21 2.43 13.13 6.96
N GLU A 22 3.73 13.00 7.20
CA GLU A 22 4.65 12.44 6.19
C GLU A 22 4.26 11.00 5.81
N ALA A 23 3.70 10.24 6.76
CA ALA A 23 3.19 8.89 6.52
C ALA A 23 1.98 8.91 5.57
N ASP A 24 1.07 9.88 5.74
CA ASP A 24 -0.08 10.05 4.84
C ASP A 24 0.36 10.40 3.40
N GLU A 25 1.33 11.32 3.25
CA GLU A 25 1.86 11.66 1.92
C GLU A 25 2.56 10.45 1.28
N PHE A 26 3.32 9.69 2.06
CA PHE A 26 3.96 8.47 1.58
C PHE A 26 2.92 7.40 1.21
N TRP A 27 1.85 7.25 1.99
CA TRP A 27 0.75 6.35 1.67
C TRP A 27 0.05 6.70 0.36
N ASP A 28 -0.24 7.99 0.13
CA ASP A 28 -0.83 8.45 -1.13
C ASP A 28 0.06 8.13 -2.34
N ARG A 29 1.39 8.31 -2.18
CA ARG A 29 2.36 7.93 -3.20
C ARG A 29 2.35 6.42 -3.45
N LEU A 30 2.28 5.59 -2.42
CA LEU A 30 2.16 4.13 -2.56
C LEU A 30 0.86 3.73 -3.27
N GLN A 31 -0.28 4.34 -2.90
CA GLN A 31 -1.57 4.10 -3.55
C GLN A 31 -1.55 4.47 -5.03
N SER A 32 -0.82 5.53 -5.41
CA SER A 32 -0.69 5.94 -6.82
C SER A 32 -0.02 4.88 -7.71
N LEU A 33 0.70 3.92 -7.12
CA LEU A 33 1.32 2.81 -7.82
C LEU A 33 0.35 1.65 -8.09
N CYS A 34 -0.90 1.72 -7.63
CA CYS A 34 -1.85 0.62 -7.79
C CYS A 34 -2.05 0.22 -9.26
N GLY A 35 -2.07 -1.08 -9.51
CA GLY A 35 -2.14 -1.68 -10.83
C GLY A 35 -0.83 -1.64 -11.63
N LYS A 36 0.25 -1.06 -11.08
CA LYS A 36 1.56 -1.08 -11.74
C LYS A 36 2.33 -2.35 -11.39
N SER A 37 3.12 -2.81 -12.34
CA SER A 37 4.07 -3.90 -12.16
C SER A 37 5.46 -3.45 -12.59
N TYR A 38 6.46 -3.93 -11.85
CA TYR A 38 7.86 -3.58 -12.04
C TYR A 38 8.68 -4.86 -12.04
N GLU A 39 9.53 -4.99 -13.05
CA GLU A 39 10.58 -6.00 -13.06
C GLU A 39 11.83 -5.39 -12.41
N GLY A 40 12.40 -6.11 -11.45
CA GLY A 40 13.60 -5.72 -10.72
C GLY A 40 14.81 -6.51 -11.18
N VAL A 41 15.98 -6.05 -10.74
CA VAL A 41 17.26 -6.75 -10.91
C VAL A 41 17.80 -7.06 -9.52
N LEU A 42 18.37 -8.26 -9.35
CA LEU A 42 19.08 -8.62 -8.13
C LEU A 42 20.40 -7.84 -8.07
N GLU A 43 20.59 -7.04 -7.02
CA GLU A 43 21.81 -6.24 -6.87
C GLU A 43 23.00 -7.13 -6.47
N LEU A 44 23.01 -7.66 -5.23
CA LEU A 44 24.08 -8.52 -4.71
C LEU A 44 23.57 -9.43 -3.58
N PRO A 45 24.13 -10.65 -3.41
CA PRO A 45 25.03 -11.33 -4.35
C PRO A 45 24.28 -11.86 -5.57
N ALA A 46 24.90 -11.85 -6.75
CA ALA A 46 24.24 -12.27 -7.99
C ALA A 46 23.93 -13.78 -8.01
N GLU A 47 24.70 -14.55 -7.24
CA GLU A 47 24.65 -16.00 -7.08
C GLU A 47 23.71 -16.47 -5.96
N ASP A 48 22.87 -15.60 -5.41
CA ASP A 48 21.88 -15.98 -4.41
C ASP A 48 20.99 -17.13 -4.91
N GLU A 49 20.89 -18.22 -4.15
CA GLU A 49 20.13 -19.41 -4.59
C GLU A 49 18.61 -19.16 -4.70
N GLN A 50 18.10 -18.20 -3.93
CA GLN A 50 16.68 -17.86 -3.91
C GLN A 50 16.31 -16.91 -5.05
N PHE A 51 17.18 -15.97 -5.44
CA PHE A 51 16.85 -14.92 -6.41
C PHE A 51 17.71 -14.91 -7.68
N GLY A 52 18.93 -15.42 -7.62
CA GLY A 52 19.93 -15.37 -8.69
C GLY A 52 19.44 -15.99 -10.00
N GLY A 53 19.62 -15.26 -11.10
CA GLY A 53 19.21 -15.69 -12.44
C GLY A 53 17.69 -15.79 -12.68
N LYS A 54 16.85 -15.38 -11.72
CA LYS A 54 15.38 -15.42 -11.83
C LYS A 54 14.81 -14.05 -12.21
N ILE A 55 13.68 -14.06 -12.90
CA ILE A 55 12.89 -12.85 -13.14
C ILE A 55 12.24 -12.43 -11.83
N LEU A 56 12.56 -11.24 -11.34
CA LEU A 56 12.00 -10.67 -10.12
C LEU A 56 10.92 -9.67 -10.49
N LYS A 57 9.66 -9.93 -10.13
CA LYS A 57 8.54 -9.09 -10.54
C LYS A 57 7.62 -8.78 -9.38
N MET A 58 7.47 -7.50 -9.06
CA MET A 58 6.44 -7.03 -8.14
C MET A 58 5.23 -6.50 -8.91
N HIS A 59 4.05 -6.66 -8.33
CA HIS A 59 2.81 -6.08 -8.85
C HIS A 59 2.01 -5.49 -7.70
N VAL A 60 1.82 -4.17 -7.70
CA VAL A 60 0.96 -3.50 -6.71
C VAL A 60 -0.50 -3.75 -7.09
N ARG A 61 -1.17 -4.74 -6.50
CA ARG A 61 -2.39 -5.32 -7.10
C ARG A 61 -3.68 -5.05 -6.32
N SER A 62 -3.64 -5.10 -4.99
CA SER A 62 -4.80 -4.80 -4.14
C SER A 62 -4.47 -3.59 -3.32
N CYS A 63 -5.25 -2.51 -3.44
CA CYS A 63 -5.03 -1.27 -2.72
C CYS A 63 -6.38 -0.82 -2.15
N ASP A 64 -6.62 -1.17 -0.90
CA ASP A 64 -7.72 -0.60 -0.13
C ASP A 64 -7.20 0.57 0.72
N SER A 65 -8.09 1.24 1.45
CA SER A 65 -7.74 2.46 2.19
C SER A 65 -6.67 2.23 3.26
N LEU A 66 -6.55 1.01 3.78
CA LEU A 66 -5.64 0.68 4.90
C LEU A 66 -4.57 -0.34 4.53
N THR A 67 -4.71 -1.04 3.41
CA THR A 67 -3.85 -2.18 3.04
C THR A 67 -3.51 -2.12 1.56
N ILE A 68 -2.22 -2.30 1.26
CA ILE A 68 -1.72 -2.55 -0.08
C ILE A 68 -1.04 -3.92 -0.11
N LYS A 69 -1.47 -4.80 -1.02
CA LYS A 69 -0.85 -6.10 -1.25
C LYS A 69 -0.10 -6.10 -2.57
N ILE A 70 1.16 -6.49 -2.48
CA ILE A 70 2.12 -6.51 -3.58
C ILE A 70 2.65 -7.94 -3.74
N PRO A 71 2.00 -8.79 -4.58
CA PRO A 71 2.62 -10.04 -4.99
C PRO A 71 4.02 -9.83 -5.56
N PHE A 72 4.96 -10.64 -5.10
CA PHE A 72 6.35 -10.64 -5.54
C PHE A 72 6.71 -12.02 -6.08
N ALA A 73 6.78 -12.12 -7.41
CA ALA A 73 7.14 -13.33 -8.12
C ALA A 73 8.64 -13.45 -8.30
N VAL A 74 9.17 -14.66 -8.05
CA VAL A 74 10.58 -15.02 -8.17
C VAL A 74 10.70 -16.18 -9.14
N GLY A 75 10.85 -15.88 -10.43
CA GLY A 75 10.61 -16.86 -11.49
C GLY A 75 9.18 -17.39 -11.42
N GLU A 76 9.03 -18.72 -11.31
CA GLU A 76 7.73 -19.39 -11.17
C GLU A 76 7.21 -19.45 -9.71
N ASP A 77 8.01 -19.01 -8.73
CA ASP A 77 7.61 -18.99 -7.33
C ASP A 77 6.73 -17.76 -7.03
N LEU A 78 5.44 -18.01 -6.77
CA LEU A 78 4.41 -17.00 -6.49
C LEU A 78 4.00 -16.96 -5.01
N SER A 79 4.80 -17.56 -4.13
CA SER A 79 4.45 -17.72 -2.71
C SER A 79 4.40 -16.42 -1.90
N ARG A 80 5.04 -15.34 -2.39
CA ARG A 80 5.35 -14.15 -1.58
C ARG A 80 4.44 -12.98 -1.92
N THR A 81 3.91 -12.34 -0.88
CA THR A 81 3.21 -11.06 -0.99
C THR A 81 3.73 -10.11 0.07
N TRP A 82 4.16 -8.92 -0.32
CA TRP A 82 4.36 -7.82 0.62
C TRP A 82 3.02 -7.22 0.97
N VAL A 83 2.75 -7.09 2.26
CA VAL A 83 1.53 -6.47 2.78
C VAL A 83 1.94 -5.20 3.52
N LEU A 84 1.57 -4.07 2.94
CA LEU A 84 1.69 -2.77 3.59
C LEU A 84 0.37 -2.45 4.28
N THR A 85 0.42 -2.08 5.56
CA THR A 85 -0.76 -1.68 6.32
C THR A 85 -0.55 -0.30 6.91
N ASN A 86 -1.45 0.63 6.59
CA ASN A 86 -1.48 1.96 7.17
C ASN A 86 -2.25 1.97 8.50
N THR A 87 -1.65 2.56 9.52
CA THR A 87 -2.20 2.79 10.86
C THR A 87 -1.90 4.24 11.23
N ASP A 88 -2.80 5.14 10.87
CA ASP A 88 -2.71 6.59 11.09
C ASP A 88 -1.34 7.18 10.70
N ASP A 89 -0.44 7.38 11.67
CA ASP A 89 0.88 8.00 11.48
C ASP A 89 2.00 7.00 11.09
N ARG A 90 1.65 5.74 10.81
CA ARG A 90 2.62 4.64 10.60
C ARG A 90 2.17 3.69 9.51
N ILE A 91 3.14 3.19 8.76
CA ILE A 91 2.95 2.12 7.79
C ILE A 91 3.80 0.93 8.19
N SER A 92 3.18 -0.24 8.36
CA SER A 92 3.89 -1.49 8.59
C SER A 92 4.06 -2.26 7.27
N LEU A 93 5.16 -3.01 7.17
CA LEU A 93 5.45 -3.93 6.07
C LEU A 93 5.59 -5.33 6.64
N ALA A 94 4.81 -6.27 6.12
CA ALA A 94 4.89 -7.69 6.44
C ALA A 94 5.13 -8.53 5.17
N HIS A 95 5.76 -9.68 5.35
CA HIS A 95 5.85 -10.72 4.33
C HIS A 95 4.76 -11.75 4.61
N ASP A 96 3.85 -11.96 3.65
CA ASP A 96 2.92 -13.09 3.67
C ASP A 96 3.45 -14.15 2.71
N HIS A 97 3.95 -15.23 3.27
CA HIS A 97 4.39 -16.41 2.52
C HIS A 97 3.29 -17.47 2.57
N ARG A 98 2.96 -18.03 1.41
CA ARG A 98 1.91 -19.03 1.25
C ARG A 98 2.47 -20.29 0.62
N HIS A 99 2.07 -21.44 1.14
CA HIS A 99 2.27 -22.71 0.46
C HIS A 99 1.40 -22.79 -0.81
N SER A 100 1.66 -23.77 -1.67
CA SER A 100 0.92 -23.95 -2.93
C SER A 100 -0.58 -24.22 -2.73
N ASP A 101 -0.97 -24.68 -1.55
CA ASP A 101 -2.38 -24.89 -1.16
C ASP A 101 -3.04 -23.63 -0.59
N GLY A 102 -2.31 -22.51 -0.50
CA GLY A 102 -2.78 -21.22 0.02
C GLY A 102 -2.73 -21.07 1.54
N THR A 103 -2.26 -22.07 2.28
CA THR A 103 -2.04 -21.94 3.72
C THR A 103 -0.85 -21.03 4.01
N SER A 104 -0.92 -20.26 5.10
CA SER A 104 0.22 -19.42 5.54
C SER A 104 1.39 -20.31 5.95
N ASP A 105 2.59 -19.91 5.54
CA ASP A 105 3.83 -20.42 6.11
C ASP A 105 3.92 -19.98 7.58
N ALA A 106 4.63 -20.76 8.41
CA ALA A 106 4.81 -20.50 9.83
C ALA A 106 5.82 -19.36 10.11
N ILE A 107 6.57 -18.93 9.10
CA ILE A 107 7.57 -17.86 9.23
C ILE A 107 6.92 -16.50 8.92
N THR A 108 6.93 -15.63 9.92
CA THR A 108 6.50 -14.21 9.93
C THR A 108 7.55 -13.26 9.39
#